data_AF-A0A2K0TG84-F1
#
_entry.id   AF-A0A2K0TG84-F1
#
_cell.length_a   1.000
_cell.length_b   1.000
_cell.length_c   1.000
_cell.angle_alpha   90.00
_cell.angle_beta   90.00
_cell.angle_gamma   90.00
#
_symmetry.space_group_name_H-M   'P 1'
#
loop_
_entity.id
_entity.type
_entity.pdbx_description
1 polymer ?
#
loop_
_entity_poly.entity_id
_entity_poly.type
_entity_poly.pdbx_seq_one_letter_code
_entity_poly.pdbx_strand_id
1 'polypeptide(L)'
;MEGDFMEGSVYAGNTDGLRGFRNILRKAATVSGLLPPWWNNEKKPACEQLGIDTSQGSDLRCAVEKQGIIEQYGDPQFPMQLRMLAEAVYGRRPGGHDGTAM
;
A
#
# COMPACT_ATOMS: atom_id res chain seq x y z
N MET A 1 12.16 15.81 -10.37
CA MET A 1 10.70 15.73 -10.21
C MET A 1 10.35 14.28 -10.43
N GLU A 2 10.36 13.46 -9.38
CA GLU A 2 10.08 12.03 -9.55
C GLU A 2 9.01 11.62 -8.54
N GLY A 3 7.80 12.13 -8.79
CA GLY A 3 6.58 11.41 -8.46
C GLY A 3 6.29 10.46 -9.62
N ASP A 4 7.12 9.43 -9.77
CA ASP A 4 6.85 8.38 -10.76
C ASP A 4 5.66 7.58 -10.25
N PHE A 5 4.53 7.69 -10.96
CA PHE A 5 3.32 6.96 -10.60
C PHE A 5 3.65 5.47 -10.64
N MET A 6 3.39 4.74 -9.54
CA MET A 6 3.69 3.32 -9.48
C MET A 6 3.04 2.60 -10.67
N GLU A 7 3.87 1.97 -11.51
CA GLU A 7 3.41 1.25 -12.69
C GLU A 7 2.40 0.16 -12.29
N GLY A 8 1.20 0.18 -12.90
CA GLY A 8 0.10 -0.70 -12.52
C GLY A 8 -0.74 -0.22 -11.34
N SER A 9 -0.70 1.09 -11.03
CA SER A 9 -1.64 1.75 -10.12
C SER A 9 -2.73 2.51 -10.88
N VAL A 10 -3.86 2.76 -10.22
CA VAL A 10 -4.94 3.63 -10.73
C VAL A 10 -4.46 5.06 -11.02
N TYR A 11 -3.44 5.52 -10.29
CA TYR A 11 -2.83 6.85 -10.50
C TYR A 11 -1.98 6.93 -11.78
N ALA A 12 -1.53 5.79 -12.31
CA ALA A 12 -0.87 5.68 -13.62
C ALA A 12 -1.86 5.46 -14.78
N GLY A 13 -3.17 5.62 -14.54
CA GLY A 13 -4.22 5.44 -15.55
C GLY A 13 -4.64 3.99 -15.79
N ASN A 14 -4.27 3.04 -14.90
CA ASN A 14 -4.74 1.66 -14.99
C ASN A 14 -6.18 1.54 -14.46
N THR A 15 -6.91 0.55 -14.97
CA THR A 15 -8.28 0.22 -14.55
C THR A 15 -8.37 -0.17 -13.07
N ASP A 16 -7.30 -0.74 -12.53
CA ASP A 16 -7.18 -1.12 -11.13
C ASP A 16 -5.74 -1.05 -10.64
N GLY A 17 -5.57 -1.05 -9.32
CA GLY A 17 -4.30 -1.02 -8.62
C GLY A 17 -3.77 -2.38 -8.20
N LEU A 18 -4.34 -3.52 -8.64
CA LEU A 18 -3.90 -4.86 -8.21
C LEU A 18 -2.43 -5.10 -8.51
N ARG A 19 -1.97 -4.66 -9.68
CA ARG A 19 -0.60 -4.93 -10.11
C ARG A 19 0.40 -4.21 -9.20
N GLY A 20 0.13 -2.94 -8.88
CA GLY A 20 0.87 -2.19 -7.86
C GLY A 20 0.79 -2.84 -6.48
N PHE A 21 -0.40 -3.28 -6.07
CA PHE A 21 -0.63 -3.95 -4.79
C PHE A 21 0.11 -5.30 -4.66
N ARG A 22 0.14 -6.12 -5.72
CA ARG A 22 0.94 -7.35 -5.74
C ARG A 22 2.43 -7.07 -5.58
N ASN A 23 2.92 -5.97 -6.17
CA ASN A 23 4.32 -5.58 -6.05
C ASN A 23 4.66 -5.14 -4.61
N ILE A 24 3.80 -4.34 -3.98
CA ILE A 24 4.00 -3.92 -2.58
C ILE A 24 3.97 -5.14 -1.64
N LEU A 25 3.03 -6.08 -1.83
CA LEU A 25 2.96 -7.31 -1.04
C LEU A 25 4.19 -8.20 -1.23
N ARG A 26 4.72 -8.30 -2.45
CA ARG A 26 5.95 -9.06 -2.72
C ARG A 26 7.14 -8.46 -1.98
N LYS A 27 7.30 -7.13 -2.01
CA LYS A 27 8.37 -6.42 -1.29
C LYS A 27 8.18 -6.49 0.22
N ALA A 28 6.96 -6.30 0.71
CA ALA A 28 6.64 -6.41 2.13
C ALA A 28 7.00 -7.80 2.68
N ALA A 29 6.80 -8.86 1.90
CA ALA A 29 7.16 -10.22 2.28
C ALA A 29 8.68 -10.45 2.39
N THR A 30 9.51 -9.58 1.80
CA THR A 30 10.97 -9.61 1.98
C THR A 30 11.44 -8.85 3.22
N VAL A 31 10.58 -8.03 3.84
CA VAL A 31 10.92 -7.27 5.05
C VAL A 31 10.51 -8.07 6.28
N SER A 32 11.51 -8.54 7.03
CA SER A 32 11.29 -9.29 8.27
C SER A 32 10.56 -8.43 9.30
N GLY A 33 9.48 -8.98 9.89
CA GLY A 33 8.70 -8.31 10.94
C GLY A 33 7.65 -7.32 10.45
N LEU A 34 7.55 -7.08 9.14
CA LEU A 34 6.55 -6.17 8.58
C LEU A 34 5.18 -6.84 8.39
N LEU A 35 5.19 -8.06 7.89
CA LEU A 35 3.98 -8.86 7.75
C LEU A 35 3.73 -9.67 9.02
N PRO A 36 2.47 -9.80 9.44
CA PRO A 36 2.13 -10.53 10.63
C PRO A 36 2.52 -12.01 10.49
N PRO A 37 2.79 -12.71 11.60
CA PRO A 37 3.29 -14.09 11.59
C PRO A 37 2.32 -15.10 10.95
N TRP A 38 1.04 -14.74 10.81
CA TRP A 38 0.03 -15.54 10.11
C TRP A 38 0.03 -15.33 8.59
N TRP A 39 0.81 -14.38 8.07
CA TRP A 39 0.85 -14.07 6.64
C TRP A 39 1.59 -15.16 5.85
N ASN A 40 0.95 -15.68 4.81
CA ASN A 40 1.54 -16.66 3.90
C ASN A 40 1.11 -16.39 2.44
N ASN A 41 1.70 -17.12 1.49
CA ASN A 41 1.38 -16.97 0.06
C ASN A 41 -0.07 -17.34 -0.28
N GLU A 42 -0.72 -18.20 0.51
CA GLU A 42 -2.11 -18.63 0.29
C GLU A 42 -3.11 -17.53 0.68
N LYS A 43 -2.73 -16.60 1.56
CA LYS A 43 -3.55 -15.46 1.97
C LYS A 43 -3.53 -14.31 0.95
N LYS A 44 -2.55 -14.30 0.04
CA LYS A 44 -2.45 -13.30 -1.04
C LYS A 44 -3.75 -13.17 -1.87
N PRO A 45 -4.27 -14.25 -2.48
CA PRO A 45 -5.49 -14.16 -3.30
C PRO A 45 -6.71 -13.68 -2.49
N ALA A 46 -6.83 -14.08 -1.22
CA ALA A 46 -7.92 -13.60 -0.36
C ALA A 46 -7.78 -12.09 -0.06
N CYS A 47 -6.56 -11.61 0.16
CA CYS A 47 -6.28 -10.19 0.38
C CYS A 47 -6.52 -9.36 -0.89
N GLU A 48 -6.17 -9.90 -2.06
CA GLU A 48 -6.45 -9.29 -3.36
C GLU A 48 -7.95 -9.18 -3.63
N GLN A 49 -8.73 -10.23 -3.33
CA GLN A 49 -10.18 -10.18 -3.47
C GLN A 49 -10.80 -9.13 -2.54
N LEU A 50 -10.34 -9.04 -1.29
CA LEU A 50 -10.79 -7.98 -0.36
C LEU A 50 -10.45 -6.57 -0.86
N GLY A 51 -9.35 -6.41 -1.59
CA GLY A 51 -8.96 -5.14 -2.20
C GLY A 51 -9.73 -4.79 -3.48
N ILE A 52 -10.43 -5.74 -4.11
CA ILE A 52 -11.29 -5.49 -5.28
C ILE A 52 -12.76 -5.37 -4.88
N ASP A 53 -13.09 -5.85 -3.68
CA ASP A 53 -14.46 -5.87 -3.19
C ASP A 53 -14.95 -4.44 -2.94
N THR A 54 -15.94 -4.02 -3.72
CA THR A 54 -16.52 -2.66 -3.66
C THR A 54 -17.32 -2.39 -2.39
N SER A 55 -17.61 -3.43 -1.59
CA SER A 55 -18.25 -3.26 -0.29
C SER A 55 -17.24 -2.86 0.79
N GLN A 56 -15.94 -2.95 0.50
CA GLN A 56 -14.87 -2.55 1.39
C GLN A 56 -14.38 -1.15 1.03
N GLY A 57 -14.11 -0.29 2.04
CA GLY A 57 -13.55 1.05 1.80
C GLY A 57 -12.13 1.04 1.18
N SER A 58 -11.51 -0.13 1.05
CA SER A 58 -10.15 -0.32 0.52
C SER A 58 -10.14 -0.78 -0.95
N ASP A 59 -11.10 -0.32 -1.76
CA ASP A 59 -11.21 -0.67 -3.18
C ASP A 59 -10.01 -0.13 -3.99
N LEU A 60 -9.23 -1.04 -4.56
CA LEU A 60 -8.02 -0.80 -5.34
C LEU A 60 -8.32 -0.21 -6.74
N ARG A 61 -9.58 -0.07 -7.14
CA ARG A 61 -10.00 0.50 -8.42
C ARG A 61 -10.35 1.99 -8.26
N CYS A 62 -10.53 2.46 -7.03
CA CYS A 62 -10.78 3.84 -6.72
C CYS A 62 -9.49 4.54 -6.25
N ALA A 63 -9.29 5.78 -6.72
CA ALA A 63 -8.27 6.64 -6.13
C ALA A 63 -8.69 6.99 -4.70
N VAL A 64 -7.81 6.71 -3.75
CA VAL A 64 -8.10 6.96 -2.33
C VAL A 64 -7.80 8.43 -2.02
N GLU A 65 -8.76 9.11 -1.43
CA GLU A 65 -8.56 10.47 -0.93
C GLU A 65 -8.11 10.45 0.52
N LYS A 66 -7.28 11.43 0.91
CA LYS A 66 -6.81 11.56 2.30
C LYS A 66 -7.97 11.60 3.29
N GLN A 67 -9.02 12.35 2.97
CA GLN A 67 -10.23 12.46 3.80
C GLN A 67 -10.92 11.09 3.93
N GLY A 68 -11.08 10.37 2.82
CA GLY A 68 -11.68 9.02 2.81
C GLY A 68 -10.92 8.02 3.69
N ILE A 69 -9.58 8.08 3.73
CA ILE A 69 -8.79 7.26 4.66
C ILE A 69 -9.13 7.61 6.12
N ILE A 70 -9.13 8.90 6.47
CA ILE A 70 -9.39 9.33 7.85
C ILE A 70 -10.81 8.95 8.28
N GLU A 71 -11.80 9.10 7.40
CA GLU A 71 -13.19 8.75 7.66
C GLU A 71 -13.37 7.23 7.81
N GLN A 72 -12.73 6.43 6.96
CA GLN A 72 -12.82 4.96 7.03
C GLN A 72 -12.20 4.38 8.30
N TYR A 73 -11.03 4.89 8.70
CA TYR A 73 -10.28 4.34 9.83
C TYR A 73 -10.50 5.10 11.14
N GLY A 74 -11.15 6.27 11.09
CA GLY A 74 -11.40 7.13 12.25
C GLY A 74 -10.15 7.76 12.85
N ASP A 75 -8.99 7.61 12.19
CA ASP A 75 -7.70 8.05 12.71
C ASP A 75 -7.04 9.07 11.76
N PRO A 76 -6.75 10.30 12.24
CA PRO A 76 -6.15 11.35 11.42
C PRO A 76 -4.67 11.11 11.10
N GLN A 77 -4.00 10.20 11.83
CA GLN A 77 -2.60 9.82 11.61
C GLN A 77 -2.46 8.63 10.65
N PHE A 78 -3.54 7.92 10.34
CA PHE A 78 -3.55 6.79 9.43
C PHE A 78 -2.90 7.09 8.05
N PRO A 79 -3.11 8.25 7.41
CA PRO A 79 -2.40 8.60 6.18
C PRO A 79 -0.88 8.67 6.36
N MET A 80 -0.41 9.11 7.53
CA MET A 80 1.01 9.15 7.86
C MET A 80 1.55 7.75 8.15
N GLN A 81 0.78 6.89 8.81
CA GLN A 81 1.15 5.49 9.03
C GLN A 81 1.25 4.71 7.72
N LEU A 82 0.33 4.91 6.78
CA LEU A 82 0.40 4.32 5.44
C LEU A 82 1.66 4.76 4.69
N ARG A 83 2.04 6.04 4.82
CA ARG A 83 3.31 6.54 4.30
C ARG A 83 4.50 5.82 4.93
N MET A 84 4.57 5.71 6.26
CA MET A 84 5.66 5.01 6.95
C MET A 84 5.73 3.53 6.58
N LEU A 85 4.59 2.88 6.39
CA LEU A 85 4.51 1.50 5.91
C LEU A 85 5.12 1.39 4.52
N ALA A 86 4.75 2.27 3.59
CA ALA A 86 5.33 2.30 2.26
C ALA A 86 6.85 2.54 2.30
N GLU A 87 7.33 3.43 3.18
CA GLU A 87 8.76 3.67 3.40
C GLU A 87 9.48 2.40 3.88
N ALA A 88 8.88 1.64 4.81
CA ALA A 88 9.43 0.38 5.29
C ALA A 88 9.48 -0.70 4.20
N VAL A 89 8.48 -0.75 3.30
CA VAL A 89 8.43 -1.71 2.19
C VAL A 89 9.43 -1.38 1.08
N TYR A 90 9.51 -0.10 0.69
CA TYR A 90 10.35 0.34 -0.42
C TYR A 90 11.77 0.72 0.02
N GLY A 91 12.03 0.80 1.33
CA GLY A 91 13.31 1.23 1.91
C GLY A 91 13.65 2.69 1.63
N ARG A 92 12.69 3.50 1.17
CA ARG A 92 12.94 4.86 0.66
C ARG A 92 11.98 5.86 1.28
N ARG A 93 12.52 6.89 1.95
CA ARG A 93 11.71 8.02 2.40
C ARG A 93 11.31 8.93 1.22
N PRO A 94 10.12 9.56 1.21
CA PRO A 94 9.82 10.63 0.26
C PRO A 94 10.81 11.78 0.53
N GLY A 95 11.74 11.96 -0.40
CA GLY A 95 12.91 12.82 -0.25
C GLY A 95 14.24 12.16 -0.59
N GLY A 96 14.29 10.82 -0.76
CA GLY A 96 15.50 10.12 -1.18
C GLY A 96 16.52 9.85 -0.07
N HIS A 97 16.11 9.94 1.20
CA HIS A 97 16.98 9.62 2.33
C HIS A 97 16.82 8.13 2.70
N ASP A 98 17.95 7.42 2.76
CA ASP A 98 18.08 6.05 3.25
C ASP A 98 17.46 5.93 4.67
N GLY A 99 16.49 5.02 4.80
CA GLY A 99 15.78 4.76 6.06
C GLY A 99 16.57 3.93 7.07
N THR A 100 17.83 3.60 6.79
CA THR A 100 18.74 2.81 7.63
C THR A 100 19.46 3.63 8.70
N ALA A 101 19.24 4.95 8.76
CA ALA A 101 19.70 5.80 9.85
C ALA A 101 18.61 5.96 10.92
N MET A 102 18.45 4.93 11.76
CA MET A 102 17.94 5.01 13.13
C MET A 102 18.76 4.04 13.97
#